data_AF-A0A925WXD7-F1
#
_entry.id   AF-A0A925WXD7-F1
#
_cell.length_a   1.000
_cell.length_b   1.000
_cell.length_c   1.000
_cell.angle_alpha   90.00
_cell.angle_beta   90.00
_cell.angle_gamma   90.00
#
_symmetry.space_group_name_H-M   'P 1'
#
loop_
_entity.id
_entity.type
_entity.pdbx_description
1 polymer ?
#
loop_
_entity_poly.entity_id
_entity_poly.type
_entity_poly.pdbx_seq_one_letter_code
_entity_poly.pdbx_strand_id
1 'polypeptide(L)'
;MISIAQTSAQDQPARAGGAHRRSNGHARNRAGNGNAARAVQISESTGVPVEYLRKVLQRLTRARLVASERGRGGGFRLARPADRITLLNIVEAIEGPVDEAAFLGDGILRGPKHRNPRLREWRRVTALGVRGLLDAQSLADLAE
;
A
#
# COMPACT_ATOMS: atom_id res chain seq x y z
N MET A 1 -47.55 -49.44 20.77
CA MET A 1 -46.77 -50.60 21.27
C MET A 1 -45.31 -50.18 21.32
N ILE A 2 -44.80 -50.05 22.56
CA ILE A 2 -43.41 -50.28 23.07
C ILE A 2 -42.27 -49.67 22.22
N SER A 3 -41.66 -48.51 22.54
CA SER A 3 -40.98 -48.04 23.76
C SER A 3 -39.77 -48.88 24.17
N ILE A 4 -38.55 -48.40 23.88
CA ILE A 4 -37.42 -48.64 24.79
C ILE A 4 -36.67 -47.32 25.00
N ALA A 5 -36.61 -46.96 26.26
CA ALA A 5 -36.16 -45.72 26.83
C ALA A 5 -34.63 -45.66 27.00
N GLN A 6 -34.13 -44.42 26.95
CA GLN A 6 -33.25 -43.78 27.93
C GLN A 6 -31.94 -44.48 28.39
N THR A 7 -30.83 -43.73 28.25
CA THR A 7 -29.91 -43.52 29.37
C THR A 7 -29.31 -42.11 29.27
N SER A 8 -29.55 -41.35 30.34
CA SER A 8 -29.06 -40.01 30.62
C SER A 8 -27.79 -40.06 31.47
N ALA A 9 -26.89 -39.10 31.26
CA ALA A 9 -26.02 -38.42 32.25
C ALA A 9 -25.01 -37.59 31.43
N GLN A 10 -25.12 -36.27 31.20
CA GLN A 10 -25.31 -35.13 32.10
C GLN A 10 -24.08 -34.84 32.98
N ASP A 11 -23.25 -33.89 32.56
CA ASP A 11 -22.81 -32.79 33.42
C ASP A 11 -22.42 -31.53 32.59
N GLN A 12 -22.71 -30.36 33.15
CA GLN A 12 -22.69 -29.02 32.55
C GLN A 12 -21.71 -28.12 33.37
N PRO A 13 -21.74 -26.77 33.31
CA PRO A 13 -21.32 -25.84 32.27
C PRO A 13 -20.14 -24.92 32.73
N ALA A 14 -19.55 -24.11 31.84
CA ALA A 14 -18.76 -22.95 32.24
C ALA A 14 -18.99 -21.73 31.34
N ARG A 15 -19.06 -20.58 32.02
CA ARG A 15 -19.60 -19.27 31.62
C ARG A 15 -18.63 -18.39 30.83
N ALA A 16 -19.24 -17.31 30.29
CA ALA A 16 -18.67 -15.98 30.01
C ALA A 16 -17.74 -15.88 28.78
N GLY A 17 -17.80 -14.87 27.93
CA GLY A 17 -18.52 -13.59 27.93
C GLY A 17 -17.91 -12.70 26.84
N GLY A 18 -18.54 -11.56 26.57
CA GLY A 18 -17.85 -10.41 25.97
C GLY A 18 -18.06 -10.20 24.47
N ALA A 19 -19.09 -9.40 24.19
CA ALA A 19 -19.28 -8.67 22.94
C ALA A 19 -17.98 -8.00 22.44
N HIS A 20 -17.55 -8.32 21.22
CA HIS A 20 -16.56 -7.52 20.50
C HIS A 20 -17.27 -6.45 19.65
N ARG A 21 -17.95 -5.50 20.33
CA ARG A 21 -18.18 -4.17 19.76
C ARG A 21 -16.84 -3.46 19.81
N ARG A 22 -16.13 -3.42 18.69
CA ARG A 22 -15.11 -2.38 18.47
C ARG A 22 -15.62 -1.44 17.41
N SER A 23 -16.08 -0.30 17.91
CA SER A 23 -16.29 0.93 17.18
C SER A 23 -15.12 1.17 16.22
N ASN A 24 -15.40 1.15 14.91
CA ASN A 24 -14.46 1.72 13.95
C ASN A 24 -14.62 3.24 13.98
N GLY A 25 -14.02 3.84 15.01
CA GLY A 25 -13.89 5.28 15.14
C GLY A 25 -13.06 5.79 13.97
N HIS A 26 -13.69 6.62 13.15
CA HIS A 26 -13.06 7.30 12.03
C HIS A 26 -11.94 8.20 12.56
N ALA A 27 -10.71 7.68 12.55
CA ALA A 27 -9.51 8.43 12.90
C ALA A 27 -9.16 9.36 11.74
N ARG A 28 -9.66 10.59 11.84
CA ARG A 28 -9.27 11.74 11.02
C ARG A 28 -7.76 11.90 11.07
N ASN A 29 -7.08 11.58 9.97
CA ASN A 29 -5.65 11.77 9.81
C ASN A 29 -5.36 13.25 9.50
N ARG A 30 -5.20 14.07 10.55
CA ARG A 30 -4.68 15.43 10.42
C ARG A 30 -3.18 15.36 10.17
N ALA A 31 -2.80 15.82 8.98
CA ALA A 31 -1.51 16.31 8.55
C ALA A 31 -0.33 16.23 9.54
N GLY A 32 0.73 15.53 9.13
CA GLY A 32 2.11 15.93 9.43
C GLY A 32 2.82 15.30 10.63
N ASN A 33 2.13 14.62 11.56
CA ASN A 33 2.77 13.95 12.70
C ASN A 33 2.04 12.67 13.12
N GLY A 34 1.74 11.81 12.14
CA GLY A 34 1.07 10.53 12.38
C GLY A 34 1.96 9.57 13.17
N ASN A 35 1.40 8.95 14.22
CA ASN A 35 2.02 7.81 14.89
C ASN A 35 2.39 6.74 13.86
N ALA A 36 3.53 6.07 14.07
CA ALA A 36 3.98 4.98 13.19
C ALA A 36 2.88 3.92 13.03
N ALA A 37 2.54 3.60 11.77
CA ALA A 37 1.51 2.62 11.44
C ALA A 37 2.15 1.25 11.19
N ARG A 38 1.59 0.20 11.78
CA ARG A 38 2.06 -1.18 11.53
C ARG A 38 1.61 -1.64 10.16
N ALA A 39 2.42 -2.48 9.51
CA ALA A 39 2.05 -3.08 8.22
C ALA A 39 0.71 -3.84 8.28
N VAL A 40 0.38 -4.45 9.42
CA VAL A 40 -0.92 -5.12 9.64
C VAL A 40 -2.07 -4.11 9.60
N GLN A 41 -1.94 -2.95 10.25
CA GLN A 41 -2.98 -1.91 10.26
C GLN A 41 -3.21 -1.33 8.86
N ILE A 42 -2.11 -1.10 8.13
CA ILE A 42 -2.18 -0.61 6.75
C ILE A 42 -2.84 -1.68 5.85
N SER A 43 -2.48 -2.95 6.02
CA SER A 43 -3.10 -4.09 5.31
C SER A 43 -4.61 -4.17 5.54
N GLU A 44 -5.05 -4.06 6.80
CA GLU A 44 -6.47 -4.04 7.16
C GLU A 44 -7.22 -2.86 6.53
N SER A 45 -6.61 -1.66 6.50
CA SER A 45 -7.25 -0.47 5.94
C SER A 45 -7.31 -0.43 4.40
N THR A 46 -6.36 -1.10 3.73
CA THR A 46 -6.22 -1.06 2.26
C THR A 46 -6.70 -2.32 1.57
N GLY A 47 -6.92 -3.41 2.32
CA GLY A 47 -7.23 -4.74 1.76
C GLY A 47 -6.03 -5.40 1.08
N VAL A 48 -4.84 -4.80 1.12
CA VAL A 48 -3.62 -5.34 0.51
C VAL A 48 -2.99 -6.38 1.43
N PRO A 49 -2.64 -7.59 0.96
CA PRO A 49 -1.99 -8.60 1.79
C PRO A 49 -0.69 -8.10 2.44
N VAL A 50 -0.51 -8.37 3.74
CA VAL A 50 0.60 -7.80 4.54
C VAL A 50 1.97 -8.19 4.00
N GLU A 51 2.14 -9.38 3.42
CA GLU A 51 3.37 -9.85 2.78
C GLU A 51 3.74 -9.01 1.56
N TYR A 52 2.76 -8.66 0.73
CA TYR A 52 2.97 -7.78 -0.42
C TYR A 52 3.28 -6.37 0.05
N LEU A 53 2.51 -5.87 1.00
CA LEU A 53 2.71 -4.54 1.55
C LEU A 53 4.10 -4.39 2.18
N ARG A 54 4.62 -5.40 2.88
CA ARG A 54 6.00 -5.38 3.40
C ARG A 54 7.04 -5.18 2.31
N LYS A 55 6.86 -5.81 1.13
CA LYS A 55 7.77 -5.62 -0.02
C LYS A 55 7.70 -4.19 -0.55
N VAL A 56 6.50 -3.63 -0.68
CA VAL A 56 6.30 -2.24 -1.09
C VAL A 56 6.93 -1.27 -0.09
N LEU A 57 6.63 -1.44 1.20
CA LEU A 57 7.18 -0.59 2.27
C LEU A 57 8.71 -0.66 2.36
N GLN A 58 9.32 -1.82 2.08
CA GLN A 58 10.77 -1.93 1.98
C GLN A 58 11.34 -1.10 0.83
N ARG A 59 10.70 -1.11 -0.35
CA ARG A 59 11.11 -0.28 -1.49
C ARG A 59 10.98 1.22 -1.16
N LEU A 60 9.85 1.62 -0.58
CA LEU A 60 9.62 3.00 -0.14
C LEU A 60 10.59 3.45 0.95
N THR A 61 11.01 2.54 1.84
CA THR A 61 12.04 2.82 2.85
C THR A 61 13.41 3.04 2.22
N ARG A 62 13.79 2.22 1.24
CA ARG A 62 15.04 2.40 0.47
C ARG A 62 15.06 3.72 -0.28
N ALA A 63 13.93 4.14 -0.83
CA ALA A 63 13.74 5.43 -1.48
C ALA A 63 13.62 6.62 -0.49
N ARG A 64 13.72 6.37 0.83
CA ARG A 64 13.59 7.39 1.88
C ARG A 64 12.27 8.17 1.84
N LEU A 65 11.21 7.54 1.37
CA LEU A 65 9.85 8.10 1.39
C LEU A 65 9.13 7.76 2.70
N VAL A 66 9.51 6.63 3.29
CA VAL A 66 8.96 6.10 4.55
C VAL A 66 10.14 5.76 5.47
N ALA A 67 9.98 6.00 6.77
CA ALA A 67 10.90 5.58 7.80
C ALA A 67 10.32 4.38 8.55
N SER A 68 11.18 3.39 8.86
CA SER A 68 10.82 2.24 9.70
C SER A 68 11.35 2.44 11.10
N GLU A 69 10.46 2.35 12.09
CA GLU A 69 10.80 2.41 13.51
C GLU A 69 10.69 1.02 14.12
N ARG A 70 11.68 0.63 14.91
CA ARG A 70 11.72 -0.66 15.64
C ARG A 70 11.23 -0.46 17.07
N GLY A 71 10.67 -1.51 17.68
CA GLY A 71 10.31 -1.54 19.10
C GLY A 71 8.81 -1.72 19.40
N ARG A 72 8.45 -1.70 20.70
CA ARG A 72 7.07 -1.77 21.21
C ARG A 72 6.31 -0.48 20.85
N GLY A 73 5.81 -0.40 19.62
CA GLY A 73 5.24 0.83 19.06
C GLY A 73 5.77 1.18 17.66
N GLY A 74 6.77 0.41 17.20
CA GLY A 74 7.35 0.57 15.87
C GLY A 74 6.36 0.30 14.74
N GLY A 75 6.74 0.77 13.55
CA GLY A 75 5.91 0.76 12.36
C GLY A 75 6.57 1.56 11.24
N PHE A 76 5.75 2.06 10.33
CA PHE A 76 6.14 2.87 9.20
C PHE A 76 5.50 4.25 9.32
N ARG A 77 6.29 5.29 9.08
CA ARG A 77 5.82 6.68 9.00
C ARG A 77 6.39 7.37 7.77
N LEU A 78 5.76 8.43 7.31
CA LEU A 78 6.35 9.24 6.24
C LEU A 78 7.70 9.82 6.70
N ALA A 79 8.70 9.73 5.82
CA ALA A 79 10.04 10.24 6.11
C ALA A 79 10.11 11.78 5.97
N ARG A 80 9.15 12.37 5.27
CA ARG A 80 8.99 13.82 5.05
C ARG A 80 7.50 14.16 4.94
N PRO A 81 7.12 15.45 5.04
CA PRO A 81 5.75 15.91 4.88
C PRO A 81 5.07 15.42 3.59
N ALA A 82 3.75 15.16 3.64
CA ALA A 82 3.00 14.54 2.53
C ALA A 82 2.93 15.42 1.27
N ASP A 83 2.93 16.74 1.44
CA ASP A 83 3.04 17.76 0.38
C ASP A 83 4.40 17.73 -0.35
N ARG A 84 5.41 17.08 0.24
CA ARG A 84 6.75 16.91 -0.34
C ARG A 84 6.96 15.52 -0.96
N ILE A 85 5.96 14.66 -0.95
CA ILE A 85 6.03 13.33 -1.56
C ILE A 85 5.09 13.31 -2.76
N THR A 86 5.67 13.34 -3.97
CA THR A 86 4.89 13.30 -5.21
C THR A 86 4.55 11.86 -5.58
N LEU A 87 3.49 11.68 -6.36
CA LEU A 87 3.15 10.38 -6.95
C LEU A 87 4.31 9.84 -7.77
N LEU A 88 5.03 10.72 -8.48
CA LEU A 88 6.22 10.34 -9.23
C LEU A 88 7.25 9.65 -8.33
N ASN A 89 7.51 10.20 -7.13
CA ASN A 89 8.48 9.58 -6.22
C ASN A 89 8.05 8.17 -5.80
N ILE A 90 6.75 7.95 -5.59
CA ILE A 90 6.21 6.64 -5.21
C ILE A 90 6.35 5.64 -6.36
N VAL A 91 5.94 6.03 -7.57
CA VAL A 91 6.03 5.19 -8.77
C VAL A 91 7.49 4.83 -9.04
N GLU A 92 8.40 5.80 -9.02
CA GLU A 92 9.82 5.58 -9.26
C GLU A 92 10.47 4.67 -8.20
N ALA A 93 10.00 4.74 -6.95
CA ALA A 93 10.48 3.87 -5.89
C ALA A 93 10.03 2.40 -6.05
N ILE A 94 8.88 2.15 -6.67
CA ILE A 94 8.28 0.82 -6.79
C ILE A 94 8.65 0.14 -8.10
N GLU A 95 8.47 0.86 -9.22
CA GLU A 95 8.60 0.36 -10.59
C GLU A 95 9.92 0.76 -11.26
N GLY A 96 10.60 1.80 -10.74
CA GLY A 96 11.81 2.35 -11.33
C GLY A 96 11.56 3.63 -12.16
N PRO A 97 12.60 4.19 -12.79
CA PRO A 97 12.54 5.50 -13.45
C PRO A 97 11.39 5.59 -14.46
N VAL A 98 10.57 6.64 -14.37
CA VAL A 98 9.51 6.91 -15.37
C VAL A 98 10.13 7.62 -16.56
N ASP A 99 10.71 6.85 -17.47
CA ASP A 99 11.40 7.31 -18.67
C ASP A 99 10.85 6.67 -19.95
N GLU A 100 11.49 6.94 -21.08
CA GLU A 100 11.10 6.35 -22.37
C GLU A 100 11.09 4.81 -22.38
N ALA A 101 11.92 4.17 -21.55
CA ALA A 101 12.05 2.72 -21.47
C ALA A 101 10.95 2.10 -20.60
N ALA A 102 10.49 2.80 -19.56
CA ALA A 102 9.43 2.34 -18.66
C ALA A 102 8.11 2.03 -19.38
N PHE A 103 7.75 2.83 -20.40
CA PHE A 103 6.51 2.64 -21.17
C PHE A 103 6.51 1.47 -22.14
N LEU A 104 7.64 0.75 -22.26
CA LEU A 104 7.81 -0.27 -23.29
C LEU A 104 7.66 -1.70 -22.78
N GLY A 105 7.84 -1.96 -21.48
CA GLY A 105 8.00 -3.32 -21.00
C GLY A 105 9.26 -3.99 -21.57
N ASP A 106 9.92 -4.79 -20.75
CA ASP A 106 11.27 -5.33 -21.03
C ASP A 106 11.36 -6.15 -22.35
N GLY A 107 10.22 -6.67 -22.83
CA GLY A 107 10.12 -7.45 -24.07
C GLY A 107 10.05 -6.65 -25.38
N ILE A 108 9.74 -5.34 -25.36
CA ILE A 108 9.64 -4.53 -26.59
C ILE A 108 10.98 -3.87 -26.96
N LEU A 109 11.91 -3.77 -26.01
CA LEU A 109 13.21 -3.09 -26.18
C LEU A 109 14.16 -3.81 -27.16
N ARG A 110 13.92 -5.09 -27.48
CA ARG A 110 14.84 -5.89 -28.31
C ARG A 110 14.35 -6.17 -29.73
N GLY A 111 13.18 -5.69 -30.14
CA GLY A 111 12.58 -5.98 -31.46
C GLY A 111 12.65 -4.79 -32.44
N PRO A 112 12.75 -5.00 -33.77
CA PRO A 112 13.06 -4.00 -34.82
C PRO A 112 12.19 -2.71 -34.90
N LYS A 113 11.15 -2.59 -34.07
CA LYS A 113 10.25 -1.43 -33.92
C LYS A 113 10.93 -0.19 -33.28
N HIS A 114 12.20 -0.28 -32.84
CA HIS A 114 12.98 0.81 -32.23
C HIS A 114 13.57 1.83 -33.23
N ARG A 115 13.39 1.64 -34.54
CA ARG A 115 13.92 2.55 -35.59
C ARG A 115 12.93 3.60 -36.09
N ASN A 116 11.69 3.65 -35.60
CA ASN A 116 10.71 4.65 -36.05
C ASN A 116 10.90 5.99 -35.28
N PRO A 117 11.37 7.07 -35.94
CA PRO A 117 11.64 8.34 -35.26
C PRO A 117 10.37 9.01 -34.70
N ARG A 118 9.19 8.83 -35.34
CA ARG A 118 7.93 9.38 -34.82
C ARG A 118 7.49 8.69 -33.53
N LEU A 119 7.72 7.38 -33.44
CA LEU A 119 7.41 6.62 -32.23
C LEU A 119 8.33 7.02 -31.07
N ARG A 120 9.61 7.31 -31.35
CA ARG A 120 10.55 7.86 -30.35
C ARG A 120 10.10 9.24 -29.86
N GLU A 121 9.73 10.13 -30.77
CA GLU A 121 9.28 11.49 -30.40
C GLU A 121 7.98 11.46 -29.59
N TRP A 122 6.98 10.70 -30.03
CA TRP A 122 5.72 10.55 -29.28
C TRP A 122 5.96 9.96 -27.87
N ARG A 123 6.88 8.98 -27.73
CA ARG A 123 7.27 8.43 -26.43
C ARG A 123 7.90 9.48 -25.53
N ARG A 124 8.84 10.26 -26.05
CA ARG A 124 9.50 11.33 -25.31
C ARG A 124 8.48 12.34 -24.78
N VAL A 125 7.59 12.81 -25.64
CA VAL A 125 6.53 13.78 -25.26
C VAL A 125 5.57 13.17 -24.23
N THR A 126 5.17 11.92 -24.41
CA THR A 126 4.24 11.23 -23.50
C THR A 126 4.88 10.99 -22.13
N ALA A 127 6.14 10.52 -22.10
CA ALA A 127 6.88 10.31 -20.86
C ALA A 127 7.05 11.63 -20.08
N LEU A 128 7.37 12.72 -20.78
CA LEU A 128 7.46 14.06 -20.16
C LEU A 128 6.10 14.52 -19.61
N GLY A 129 5.01 14.31 -20.35
CA GLY A 129 3.66 14.67 -19.90
C GLY A 129 3.21 13.87 -18.67
N VAL A 130 3.34 12.54 -18.71
CA VAL A 130 2.96 11.67 -17.59
C VAL A 130 3.84 11.96 -16.38
N ARG A 131 5.16 12.09 -16.58
CA ARG A 131 6.08 12.43 -15.49
C ARG A 131 5.71 13.77 -14.86
N GLY A 132 5.43 14.80 -15.66
CA GLY A 132 5.01 16.11 -15.16
C GLY A 132 3.71 16.06 -14.36
N LEU A 133 2.73 15.27 -14.83
CA LEU A 133 1.47 15.08 -14.10
C LEU A 133 1.69 14.38 -12.76
N LEU A 134 2.48 13.30 -12.73
CA LEU A 134 2.79 12.56 -11.51
C LEU A 134 3.64 13.37 -10.52
N ASP A 135 4.48 14.28 -11.02
CA ASP A 135 5.29 15.16 -10.17
C ASP A 135 4.46 16.31 -9.57
N ALA A 136 3.41 16.75 -10.28
CA ALA A 136 2.53 17.82 -9.83
C ALA A 136 1.50 17.37 -8.78
N GLN A 137 1.36 16.07 -8.50
CA GLN A 137 0.38 15.53 -7.55
C GLN A 137 1.09 14.96 -6.32
N SER A 138 0.84 15.55 -5.16
CA SER A 138 1.40 15.13 -3.88
C SER A 138 0.49 14.15 -3.13
N LEU A 139 1.05 13.43 -2.16
CA LEU A 139 0.25 12.60 -1.25
C LEU A 139 -0.75 13.42 -0.42
N ALA A 140 -0.49 14.70 -0.20
CA ALA A 140 -1.43 15.57 0.48
C ALA A 140 -2.68 15.82 -0.38
N ASP A 141 -2.51 16.02 -1.69
CA ASP A 141 -3.60 16.28 -2.63
C ASP A 141 -4.54 15.07 -2.79
N LEU A 142 -4.04 13.86 -2.52
CA LEU A 142 -4.81 12.61 -2.58
C LEU A 142 -5.52 12.25 -1.28
N ALA A 143 -5.22 12.96 -0.19
CA ALA A 143 -5.79 12.69 1.13
C ALA A 143 -7.09 13.49 1.39
N GLU A 144 -7.47 14.39 0.48
CA GLU A 144 -8.75 15.11 0.43
C GLU A 144 -9.84 14.31 -0.30
#